data_AF-T1BDQ5-F1
#
_entry.id   AF-T1BDQ5-F1
#
_cell.length_a   1.000
_cell.length_b   1.000
_cell.length_c   1.000
_cell.angle_alpha   90.00
_cell.angle_beta   90.00
_cell.angle_gamma   90.00
#
_symmetry.space_group_name_H-M   'P 1'
#
loop_
_entity.id
_entity.type
_entity.pdbx_description
1 polymer ?
#
loop_
_entity_poly.entity_id
_entity_poly.type
_entity_poly.pdbx_seq_one_letter_code
_entity_poly.pdbx_strand_id
1 'polypeptide(L)'
;DVFSRGLAYDRLTGQFRVRRGVATTHNVELFGSSIALWMTGQANLAKRSYDQVALVVPHVGSTLPIAGMIFGGPVGGGIMLALSRIFQGLIENMTEAYYHITGPWSHPVVKRIADDRARALGFVKPHP
;
A
#
# COMPACT_ATOMS: atom_id res chain seq x y z
N ASP A 1 9.44 -14.63 6.54
CA ASP A 1 10.11 -15.23 5.38
C ASP A 1 9.27 -15.11 4.09
N VAL A 2 8.81 -13.90 3.75
CA VAL A 2 8.06 -13.65 2.48
C VAL A 2 8.76 -12.62 1.59
N PHE A 3 9.69 -11.85 2.15
CA PHE A 3 10.51 -10.89 1.41
C PHE A 3 11.82 -11.51 0.89
N SER A 4 12.25 -12.65 1.43
CA SER A 4 13.50 -13.33 1.08
C SER A 4 13.50 -13.98 -0.32
N ARG A 5 12.31 -14.25 -0.88
CA ARG A 5 12.11 -14.88 -2.21
C ARG A 5 11.53 -13.94 -3.25
N GLY A 6 11.30 -12.67 -2.90
CA GLY A 6 10.49 -11.74 -3.69
C GLY A 6 8.99 -11.85 -3.37
N LEU A 7 8.21 -10.88 -3.84
CA LEU A 7 6.77 -10.83 -3.63
C LEU A 7 6.07 -11.83 -4.56
N ALA A 8 5.29 -12.76 -4.00
CA ALA A 8 4.41 -13.62 -4.79
C ALA A 8 3.23 -12.79 -5.35
N TYR A 9 2.95 -12.94 -6.65
CA TYR A 9 1.88 -12.23 -7.33
C TYR A 9 1.12 -13.15 -8.30
N ASP A 10 -0.17 -12.87 -8.46
CA ASP A 10 -1.07 -13.56 -9.40
C ASP A 10 -1.20 -12.77 -10.71
N ARG A 11 -1.10 -11.44 -10.63
CA ARG A 11 -1.27 -10.55 -11.79
C ARG A 11 -0.36 -9.33 -11.68
N LEU A 12 0.29 -8.99 -12.79
CA LEU A 12 0.98 -7.72 -12.99
C LEU A 12 0.58 -7.17 -14.36
N THR A 13 -0.05 -6.00 -14.38
CA THR A 13 -0.48 -5.31 -15.61
C THR A 13 -0.02 -3.87 -15.58
N GLY A 14 0.21 -3.29 -16.75
CA GLY A 14 0.55 -1.87 -16.86
C GLY A 14 0.94 -1.48 -18.27
N GLN A 15 0.77 -0.20 -18.59
CA GLN A 15 1.15 0.35 -19.88
C GLN A 15 2.30 1.33 -19.71
N PHE A 16 3.28 1.24 -20.60
CA PHE A 16 4.46 2.10 -20.58
C PHE A 16 4.59 2.84 -21.91
N ARG A 17 4.77 4.15 -21.82
CA ARG A 17 5.23 4.95 -22.95
C ARG A 17 6.73 5.15 -22.82
N VAL A 18 7.50 4.64 -23.76
CA VAL A 18 8.95 4.80 -23.77
C VAL A 18 9.36 5.88 -24.77
N ARG A 19 10.06 6.91 -24.30
CA ARG A 19 10.62 7.97 -25.14
C ARG A 19 12.01 8.35 -24.66
N ARG A 20 12.99 8.33 -25.57
CA ARG A 20 14.38 8.76 -25.31
C ARG A 20 14.98 8.12 -24.04
N GLY A 21 14.75 6.82 -23.86
CA GLY A 21 15.26 6.08 -22.70
C GLY A 21 14.53 6.35 -21.37
N VAL A 22 13.39 7.04 -21.38
CA VAL A 22 12.51 7.18 -20.20
C VAL A 22 11.21 6.44 -20.47
N ALA A 23 10.87 5.51 -19.59
CA ALA A 23 9.59 4.81 -19.57
C ALA A 23 8.66 5.49 -18.56
N THR A 24 7.49 5.94 -18.99
CA THR A 24 6.47 6.55 -18.13
C THR A 24 5.24 5.66 -18.06
N THR A 25 4.65 5.51 -16.88
CA THR A 25 3.44 4.74 -16.64
C THR A 25 2.48 5.46 -15.70
N HIS A 26 1.20 5.13 -15.80
CA HIS A 26 0.13 5.69 -14.96
C HIS A 26 -0.80 4.63 -14.37
N ASN A 27 -0.60 3.35 -14.69
CA ASN A 27 -1.56 2.28 -14.42
C ASN A 27 -0.87 0.94 -14.22
N VAL A 28 0.30 0.93 -13.57
CA VAL A 28 0.85 -0.35 -13.11
C VAL A 28 0.00 -0.82 -11.94
N GLU A 29 -0.47 -2.07 -12.03
CA GLU A 29 -1.22 -2.76 -11.01
C GLU A 29 -0.59 -4.14 -10.79
N LEU A 30 -0.37 -4.48 -9.52
CA LEU A 30 0.11 -5.79 -9.09
C LEU A 30 -0.84 -6.32 -8.03
N PHE A 31 -1.34 -7.52 -8.24
CA PHE A 31 -2.16 -8.25 -7.27
C PHE A 31 -1.43 -9.52 -6.87
N GLY A 32 -1.22 -9.71 -5.57
CA GLY A 32 -0.68 -10.95 -5.02
C GLY A 32 -1.45 -11.43 -3.81
N SER A 33 -1.08 -12.58 -3.26
CA SER A 33 -1.82 -13.21 -2.16
C SER A 33 -1.98 -12.31 -0.94
N SER A 34 -0.95 -11.50 -0.64
CA SER A 34 -0.85 -10.75 0.60
C SER A 34 -1.03 -9.24 0.43
N ILE A 35 -0.91 -8.70 -0.79
CA ILE A 35 -1.03 -7.26 -1.07
C ILE A 35 -1.59 -7.01 -2.48
N ALA A 36 -2.18 -5.84 -2.66
CA ALA A 36 -2.32 -5.16 -3.94
C ALA A 36 -1.41 -3.92 -3.98
N LEU A 37 -0.90 -3.59 -5.17
CA LEU A 37 -0.03 -2.44 -5.41
C LEU A 37 -0.44 -1.72 -6.69
N TRP A 38 -0.45 -0.40 -6.64
CA TRP A 38 -0.60 0.47 -7.82
C TRP A 38 0.57 1.43 -7.92
N MET A 39 1.04 1.72 -9.13
CA MET A 39 2.21 2.56 -9.33
C MET A 39 2.10 3.46 -10.57
N THR A 40 2.60 4.69 -10.42
CA THR A 40 2.70 5.71 -11.46
C THR A 40 4.07 6.39 -11.40
N GLY A 41 4.47 7.04 -12.50
CA GLY A 41 5.71 7.80 -12.59
C GLY A 41 6.61 7.28 -13.69
N GLN A 42 7.92 7.40 -13.49
CA GLN A 42 8.90 7.17 -14.55
C GLN A 42 10.09 6.33 -14.10
N ALA A 43 10.61 5.56 -15.05
CA ALA A 43 11.89 4.87 -14.95
C ALA A 43 12.80 5.38 -16.06
N ASN A 44 13.97 5.91 -15.70
CA ASN A 44 14.99 6.24 -16.67
C ASN A 44 15.79 4.97 -16.98
N LEU A 45 15.57 4.38 -18.15
CA LEU A 45 16.19 3.14 -18.60
C LEU A 45 17.68 3.33 -18.93
N ALA A 46 18.05 4.51 -19.41
CA ALA A 46 19.44 4.84 -19.75
C ALA A 46 20.30 5.04 -18.49
N LYS A 47 19.76 5.78 -17.51
CA LYS A 47 20.42 6.06 -16.21
C LYS A 47 20.16 4.97 -15.17
N ARG A 48 19.28 4.01 -15.48
CA ARG A 48 18.82 2.96 -14.56
C ARG A 48 18.37 3.56 -13.22
N SER A 49 17.38 4.43 -13.26
CA SER A 49 16.84 5.09 -12.06
C SER A 49 15.32 5.13 -12.02
N TYR A 50 14.78 5.18 -10.81
CA TYR A 50 13.36 5.34 -10.52
C TYR A 50 13.02 6.77 -10.12
N ASP A 51 11.79 7.15 -10.42
CA ASP A 51 11.05 8.25 -9.80
C ASP A 51 9.55 7.91 -9.92
N GLN A 52 9.06 7.16 -8.94
CA GLN A 52 7.73 6.54 -8.97
C GLN A 52 7.02 6.65 -7.64
N VAL A 53 5.70 6.78 -7.67
CA VAL A 53 4.85 6.69 -6.48
C VAL A 53 4.07 5.40 -6.55
N ALA A 54 4.11 4.64 -5.46
CA ALA A 54 3.38 3.39 -5.29
C ALA A 54 2.40 3.47 -4.12
N LEU A 55 1.18 2.99 -4.31
CA LEU A 55 0.22 2.70 -3.25
C LEU A 55 0.29 1.20 -2.96
N VAL A 56 0.50 0.84 -1.69
CA VAL A 56 0.53 -0.54 -1.21
C VAL A 56 -0.65 -0.75 -0.27
N VAL A 57 -1.46 -1.76 -0.59
CA VAL A 57 -2.65 -2.12 0.18
C VAL A 57 -2.50 -3.58 0.62
N PRO A 58 -2.29 -3.85 1.92
CA PRO A 58 -2.28 -5.21 2.43
C PRO A 58 -3.64 -5.89 2.23
N HIS A 59 -3.65 -7.12 1.74
CA HIS A 59 -4.83 -7.97 1.83
C HIS A 59 -4.97 -8.38 3.29
N VAL A 60 -6.03 -7.92 3.93
CA VAL A 60 -6.31 -8.25 5.33
C VAL A 60 -6.61 -9.75 5.40
N GLY A 61 -5.67 -10.51 5.95
CA GLY A 61 -6.01 -11.79 6.56
C GLY A 61 -6.95 -11.45 7.70
N SER A 62 -8.20 -11.88 7.61
CA SER A 62 -9.24 -11.67 8.61
C SER A 62 -8.93 -12.42 9.91
N THR A 63 -7.86 -12.05 10.61
CA THR A 63 -7.67 -12.43 12.01
C THR A 63 -8.51 -11.47 12.84
N LEU A 64 -9.82 -11.66 12.83
CA LEU A 64 -10.67 -11.12 13.88
C LEU A 64 -10.04 -11.56 15.22
N PRO A 65 -9.73 -10.65 16.15
CA PRO A 65 -9.63 -11.06 17.54
C PRO A 65 -11.03 -11.50 17.93
N ILE A 66 -11.24 -12.81 18.06
CA ILE A 66 -12.41 -13.37 18.74
C ILE A 66 -12.22 -13.07 20.22
N ALA A 67 -12.32 -11.80 20.59
CA ALA A 67 -12.43 -11.36 21.98
C ALA A 67 -13.92 -11.37 22.33
N GLY A 68 -14.48 -12.58 22.39
CA GLY A 68 -15.86 -12.83 22.79
C GLY A 68 -15.89 -13.53 24.14
N MET A 69 -16.66 -12.95 25.07
CA MET A 69 -17.10 -13.48 26.37
C MET A 69 -16.06 -13.36 27.51
N ILE A 70 -16.21 -12.36 28.37
CA ILE A 70 -16.81 -12.46 29.73
C ILE A 70 -17.08 -11.00 30.24
N PHE A 71 -18.23 -10.75 30.90
CA PHE A 71 -18.72 -9.53 31.59
C PHE A 71 -19.40 -8.42 30.73
N GLY A 72 -20.64 -7.92 30.93
CA GLY A 72 -21.71 -8.16 31.90
C GLY A 72 -22.76 -7.01 31.91
N GLY A 73 -24.06 -7.33 31.76
CA GLY A 73 -25.21 -6.58 32.32
C GLY A 73 -25.68 -5.22 31.72
N PRO A 74 -26.93 -4.79 32.03
CA PRO A 74 -27.64 -3.68 31.35
C PRO A 74 -27.21 -2.24 31.72
N VAL A 75 -26.07 -2.05 32.40
CA VAL A 75 -25.64 -0.73 32.92
C VAL A 75 -24.44 -0.12 32.15
N GLY A 76 -23.98 -0.76 31.07
CA GLY A 76 -22.67 -0.53 30.47
C GLY A 76 -22.58 0.55 29.38
N GLY A 77 -22.51 1.84 29.74
CA GLY A 77 -22.16 2.91 28.80
C GLY A 77 -20.64 3.08 28.55
N GLY A 78 -19.79 2.79 29.54
CA GLY A 78 -18.34 3.05 29.49
C GLY A 78 -17.50 1.94 28.84
N ILE A 79 -17.92 0.67 28.96
CA ILE A 79 -17.14 -0.48 28.47
C ILE A 79 -17.32 -0.66 26.95
N MET A 80 -18.52 -0.39 26.42
CA MET A 80 -18.80 -0.41 24.99
C MET A 80 -17.92 0.58 24.21
N LEU A 81 -17.71 1.78 24.79
CA LEU A 81 -16.85 2.81 24.19
C LEU A 81 -15.36 2.45 24.24
N ALA A 82 -14.89 1.76 25.30
CA ALA A 82 -13.51 1.28 25.35
C ALA A 82 -13.26 0.19 24.30
N LEU A 83 -14.19 -0.74 24.13
CA LEU A 83 -14.13 -1.79 23.11
C LEU A 83 -14.16 -1.20 21.69
N SER A 84 -14.99 -0.18 21.43
CA SER A 84 -15.05 0.46 20.12
C SER A 84 -13.75 1.20 19.76
N ARG A 85 -13.06 1.81 20.74
CA ARG A 85 -11.75 2.45 20.54
C ARG A 85 -10.65 1.43 20.23
N ILE A 86 -10.66 0.29 20.92
CA ILE A 86 -9.73 -0.81 20.65
C ILE A 86 -9.97 -1.38 19.25
N PHE A 87 -11.23 -1.60 18.86
CA PHE A 87 -11.59 -2.05 17.51
C PHE A 87 -11.20 -1.04 16.43
N GLN A 88 -11.45 0.26 16.64
CA GLN A 88 -11.01 1.32 15.72
C GLN A 88 -9.49 1.32 15.56
N GLY A 89 -8.73 1.24 16.66
CA GLY A 89 -7.26 1.17 16.60
C GLY A 89 -6.74 -0.11 15.92
N LEU A 90 -7.44 -1.24 16.04
CA LEU A 90 -7.09 -2.48 15.34
C LEU A 90 -7.32 -2.38 13.82
N ILE A 91 -8.36 -1.67 13.39
CA ILE A 91 -8.67 -1.42 11.98
C ILE A 91 -7.74 -0.35 11.38
N GLU A 92 -7.38 0.68 12.15
CA GLU A 92 -6.50 1.78 11.72
C GLU A 92 -5.08 1.32 11.35
N ASN A 93 -4.60 0.22 11.95
CA ASN A 93 -3.30 -0.38 11.63
C ASN A 93 -3.27 -1.16 10.30
N MET A 94 -4.41 -1.28 9.61
CA MET A 94 -4.53 -1.91 8.28
C MET A 94 -4.48 -0.87 7.15
N THR A 95 -3.63 0.14 7.31
CA THR A 95 -3.66 1.33 6.46
C THR A 95 -2.89 1.12 5.16
N GLU A 96 -3.55 1.43 4.05
CA GLU A 96 -2.88 1.66 2.77
C GLU A 96 -1.69 2.62 2.95
N ALA A 97 -0.59 2.38 2.25
CA ALA A 97 0.62 3.17 2.39
C ALA A 97 1.15 3.64 1.04
N TYR A 98 1.43 4.94 0.94
CA TYR A 98 2.09 5.52 -0.22
C TYR A 98 3.60 5.56 -0.03
N TYR A 99 4.33 5.22 -1.08
CA TYR A 99 5.78 5.25 -1.13
C TYR A 99 6.28 6.02 -2.35
N HIS A 100 7.24 6.91 -2.16
CA HIS A 100 8.02 7.53 -3.22
C HIS A 100 9.33 6.76 -3.38
N ILE A 101 9.54 6.20 -4.57
CA ILE A 101 10.68 5.38 -4.93
C ILE A 101 11.55 6.19 -5.90
N THR A 102 12.76 6.52 -5.48
CA THR A 102 13.67 7.38 -6.26
C THR A 102 15.08 6.80 -6.34
N GLY A 103 15.89 7.28 -7.28
CA GLY A 103 17.32 6.96 -7.33
C GLY A 103 17.65 5.71 -8.16
N PRO A 104 18.91 5.23 -8.12
CA PRO A 104 19.38 4.15 -8.98
C PRO A 104 18.68 2.81 -8.72
N TRP A 105 18.54 1.96 -9.74
CA TRP A 105 17.95 0.62 -9.60
C TRP A 105 18.69 -0.28 -8.62
N SER A 106 20.02 -0.11 -8.53
CA SER A 106 20.85 -0.89 -7.61
C SER A 106 20.63 -0.52 -6.15
N HIS A 107 20.26 0.73 -5.87
CA HIS A 107 20.10 1.27 -4.52
C HIS A 107 18.97 2.32 -4.52
N PRO A 108 17.71 1.89 -4.69
CA PRO A 108 16.59 2.82 -4.67
C PRO A 108 16.35 3.34 -3.26
N VAL A 109 15.94 4.60 -3.16
CA VAL A 109 15.48 5.23 -1.93
C VAL A 109 13.97 5.13 -1.89
N VAL A 110 13.45 4.36 -0.93
CA VAL A 110 12.01 4.17 -0.73
C VAL A 110 11.58 4.95 0.51
N LYS A 111 10.74 5.96 0.34
CA LYS A 111 10.24 6.80 1.43
C LYS A 111 8.73 6.71 1.51
N ARG A 112 8.19 6.40 2.70
CA ARG A 112 6.76 6.55 2.95
C ARG A 112 6.41 8.04 2.85
N ILE A 113 5.32 8.35 2.16
CA ILE A 113 4.81 9.71 2.00
C ILE A 113 3.34 9.76 2.40
N ALA A 114 2.86 10.96 2.74
CA ALA A 114 1.45 11.20 2.99
C ALA A 114 0.64 11.21 1.67
N ASP A 115 -0.66 10.97 1.78
CA ASP A 115 -1.58 10.84 0.64
C ASP A 115 -1.71 12.15 -0.17
N ASP A 116 -1.72 13.30 0.50
CA ASP A 116 -1.66 14.62 -0.12
C ASP A 116 -0.39 14.80 -0.96
N ARG A 117 0.76 14.33 -0.45
CA ARG A 117 2.02 14.34 -1.19
C ARG A 117 1.99 13.39 -2.39
N ALA A 118 1.36 12.23 -2.27
CA ALA A 118 1.20 11.29 -3.37
C ALA A 118 0.38 11.90 -4.52
N ARG A 119 -0.75 12.54 -4.20
CA ARG A 119 -1.56 13.28 -5.18
C ARG A 119 -0.80 14.40 -5.86
N ALA A 120 -0.02 15.17 -5.10
CA ALA A 120 0.81 16.25 -5.66
C ALA A 120 1.88 15.74 -6.64
N LEU A 121 2.32 14.48 -6.49
CA LEU A 121 3.23 13.80 -7.41
C LEU A 121 2.51 13.09 -8.56
N GLY A 122 1.21 13.35 -8.76
CA GLY A 122 0.43 12.85 -9.88
C GLY A 122 -0.12 11.43 -9.67
N PHE A 123 -0.14 10.92 -8.43
CA PHE A 123 -0.84 9.67 -8.13
C PHE A 123 -2.35 9.90 -8.07
N VAL A 124 -3.09 9.10 -8.83
CA VAL A 124 -4.55 9.06 -8.80
C VAL A 124 -4.95 7.70 -8.24
N LYS A 125 -5.68 7.71 -7.12
CA LYS A 125 -6.16 6.48 -6.50
C LYS A 125 -7.12 5.76 -7.47
N PRO A 126 -6.90 4.46 -7.76
CA PRO A 126 -7.84 3.68 -8.55
C PRO A 126 -9.20 3.65 -7.86
N HIS A 127 -10.29 3.77 -8.64
CA HIS A 127 -11.63 3.54 -8.10
C HIS A 127 -11.90 2.03 -8.05
N PRO A 128 -12.51 1.51 -6.96
CA PRO A 128 -12.91 0.12 -6.85
C PRO A 128 -14.01 -0.26 -7.84
#